data_AF-A0AAP2W901-F1
#
_entry.id   AF-A0AAP2W901-F1
#
_cell.length_a   1.000
_cell.length_b   1.000
_cell.length_c   1.000
_cell.angle_alpha   90.00
_cell.angle_beta   90.00
_cell.angle_gamma   90.00
#
_symmetry.space_group_name_H-M   'P 1'
#
loop_
_entity.id
_entity.type
_entity.pdbx_description
1 polymer ?
#
loop_
_entity_poly.entity_id
_entity_poly.type
_entity_poly.pdbx_seq_one_letter_code
_entity_poly.pdbx_strand_id
1 'polypeptide(L)'
;MDKAGIKAVPEKKLCQDLTGKRFGKLVVLEYVKPEKGMGRWKCRCDCGNITYKRTGHLNAGTAVSCGCARKNHTQDLAGRRFGRLTVLKKTEQTGDDGSVLWECQCDCGGICLISTNQLRGGTAKSCGCAWRRPTVQAGDRFGRLTAVCPTEKRSSKAVVWECLCDCGNTVEVRSTSLQNGHTVSCGCAKADIDAGRDFKKVLTYRDGTCIEFLKNIDRPTKSTSSDTGVRGVRLLRNGKYNASITFRRHRYSLGTYTKVEDAISARKQGENMVKEYLEDYKISRFSF
;
A
#
# COMPACT_ATOMS: atom_id res chain seq x y z
N MET A 1 -2.90 -76.70 -12.83
CA MET A 1 -2.19 -75.41 -12.63
C MET A 1 -3.09 -74.34 -13.22
N ASP A 2 -4.14 -74.02 -12.48
CA ASP A 2 -5.27 -73.27 -12.98
C ASP A 2 -5.11 -71.80 -12.62
N LYS A 3 -5.05 -70.95 -13.66
CA LYS A 3 -5.03 -69.50 -13.55
C LYS A 3 -6.42 -69.04 -13.10
N ALA A 4 -6.61 -68.86 -11.79
CA ALA A 4 -7.78 -68.20 -11.24
C ALA A 4 -7.65 -66.69 -11.42
N GLY A 5 -8.48 -66.13 -12.30
CA GLY A 5 -8.55 -64.71 -12.60
C GLY A 5 -9.03 -63.89 -11.40
N ILE A 6 -8.24 -62.88 -11.03
CA ILE A 6 -8.66 -61.81 -10.13
C ILE A 6 -9.49 -60.84 -10.97
N LYS A 7 -10.82 -60.96 -10.89
CA LYS A 7 -11.75 -60.01 -11.49
C LYS A 7 -11.55 -58.64 -10.83
N ALA A 8 -11.25 -57.64 -11.64
CA ALA A 8 -11.26 -56.24 -11.23
C ALA A 8 -12.64 -55.89 -10.65
N VAL A 9 -12.68 -55.46 -9.39
CA VAL A 9 -13.89 -54.93 -8.77
C VAL A 9 -14.10 -53.52 -9.35
N PRO A 10 -15.27 -53.23 -9.96
CA PRO A 10 -15.48 -51.95 -10.61
C PRO A 10 -15.48 -50.82 -9.56
N GLU A 11 -14.63 -49.82 -9.76
CA GLU A 11 -14.66 -48.58 -9.01
C GLU A 11 -16.06 -47.95 -9.20
N LYS A 12 -16.87 -48.01 -8.15
CA LYS A 12 -18.15 -47.30 -8.08
C LYS A 12 -17.88 -45.81 -8.34
N LYS A 13 -18.16 -45.39 -9.58
CA LYS A 13 -18.19 -44.01 -10.05
C LYS A 13 -18.87 -43.14 -8.99
N LEU A 14 -18.11 -42.27 -8.32
CA LEU A 14 -18.72 -41.20 -7.51
C LEU A 14 -19.54 -40.37 -8.50
N CYS A 15 -20.88 -40.41 -8.37
CA CYS A 15 -21.80 -39.76 -9.31
C CYS A 15 -21.58 -38.23 -9.42
N GLN A 16 -20.80 -37.62 -8.52
CA GLN A 16 -20.45 -36.21 -8.64
C GLN A 16 -19.10 -35.90 -7.99
N ASP A 17 -18.14 -35.45 -8.80
CA ASP A 17 -16.95 -34.77 -8.30
C ASP A 17 -17.32 -33.32 -7.91
N LEU A 18 -16.96 -32.96 -6.68
CA LEU A 18 -17.18 -31.64 -6.11
C LEU A 18 -15.90 -30.83 -5.99
N THR A 19 -14.75 -31.37 -6.39
CA THR A 19 -13.44 -30.69 -6.34
C THR A 19 -13.49 -29.33 -7.04
N GLY A 20 -12.93 -28.30 -6.38
CA GLY A 20 -12.93 -26.92 -6.87
C GLY A 20 -14.27 -26.17 -6.74
N LYS A 21 -15.38 -26.85 -6.47
CA LYS A 21 -16.69 -26.19 -6.32
C LYS A 21 -16.77 -25.40 -5.02
N ARG A 22 -17.48 -24.28 -5.09
CA ARG A 22 -17.70 -23.37 -3.96
C ARG A 22 -19.12 -23.51 -3.42
N PHE A 23 -19.22 -23.70 -2.11
CA PHE A 23 -20.46 -23.82 -1.35
C PHE A 23 -20.46 -22.77 -0.23
N GLY A 24 -21.06 -21.60 -0.51
CA GLY A 24 -20.97 -20.43 0.36
C GLY A 24 -19.50 -19.99 0.53
N LYS A 25 -18.99 -20.08 1.76
CA LYS A 25 -17.61 -19.75 2.13
C LYS A 25 -16.63 -20.93 1.98
N LEU A 26 -17.08 -22.11 1.55
CA LEU A 26 -16.24 -23.31 1.42
C LEU A 26 -15.85 -23.56 -0.03
N VAL A 27 -14.57 -23.82 -0.29
CA VAL A 27 -14.04 -24.35 -1.55
C VAL A 27 -13.60 -25.79 -1.32
N VAL A 28 -14.13 -26.73 -2.10
CA VAL A 28 -13.79 -28.15 -1.98
C VAL A 28 -12.40 -28.40 -2.57
N LEU A 29 -11.54 -29.08 -1.82
CA LEU A 29 -10.15 -29.39 -2.21
C LEU A 29 -10.00 -30.82 -2.72
N GLU A 30 -10.47 -31.81 -1.97
CA GLU A 30 -10.28 -33.23 -2.31
C GLU A 30 -11.30 -34.13 -1.60
N TYR A 31 -11.53 -35.32 -2.16
CA TYR A 31 -12.32 -36.36 -1.53
C TYR A 31 -11.43 -37.29 -0.70
N VAL A 32 -11.79 -37.49 0.57
CA VAL A 32 -11.06 -38.36 1.49
C VAL A 32 -11.95 -39.54 1.88
N LYS A 33 -11.53 -40.75 1.49
CA LYS A 33 -12.22 -42.00 1.82
C LYS A 33 -11.44 -42.74 2.93
N PRO A 34 -11.99 -42.91 4.14
CA PRO A 34 -11.35 -43.70 5.19
C PRO A 34 -11.49 -45.21 4.91
N GLU A 35 -10.62 -46.02 5.53
CA GLU A 35 -10.67 -47.50 5.45
C GLU A 35 -11.98 -48.09 5.99
N LYS A 36 -12.55 -47.46 7.02
CA LYS A 36 -13.87 -47.77 7.56
C LYS A 36 -14.71 -46.49 7.67
N GLY A 37 -15.90 -46.50 7.07
CA GLY A 37 -16.87 -45.41 7.13
C GLY A 37 -17.12 -44.68 5.80
N MET A 38 -17.91 -43.61 5.85
CA MET A 38 -18.32 -42.85 4.68
C MET A 38 -17.30 -41.74 4.37
N GLY A 39 -16.89 -41.63 3.10
CA GLY A 39 -15.94 -40.60 2.67
C GLY A 39 -16.48 -39.18 2.79
N ARG A 40 -15.56 -38.22 2.95
CA ARG A 40 -15.84 -36.81 3.21
C ARG A 40 -15.01 -35.93 2.28
N TRP A 41 -15.55 -34.79 1.91
CA TRP A 41 -14.84 -33.76 1.17
C TRP A 41 -14.07 -32.85 2.12
N LYS A 42 -12.77 -32.70 1.90
CA LYS A 42 -11.94 -31.68 2.54
C LYS A 42 -12.22 -30.35 1.87
N CYS A 43 -12.60 -29.34 2.63
CA CYS A 43 -12.93 -28.01 2.12
C CYS A 43 -12.12 -26.95 2.84
N ARG A 44 -11.65 -25.93 2.11
CA ARG A 44 -11.06 -24.70 2.65
C ARG A 44 -12.12 -23.62 2.77
N CYS A 45 -12.26 -23.05 3.95
CA CYS A 45 -13.15 -21.92 4.18
C CYS A 45 -12.47 -20.59 3.82
N ASP A 46 -13.22 -19.55 3.49
CA ASP A 46 -12.71 -18.18 3.29
C ASP A 46 -11.99 -17.65 4.55
N CYS A 47 -12.34 -18.16 5.74
CA CYS A 47 -11.60 -17.89 6.97
C CYS A 47 -10.26 -18.65 7.09
N GLY A 48 -9.85 -19.43 6.09
CA GLY A 48 -8.61 -20.19 6.09
C GLY A 48 -8.70 -21.58 6.73
N ASN A 49 -9.72 -21.88 7.55
CA ASN A 49 -9.87 -23.18 8.18
C ASN A 49 -10.20 -24.30 7.17
N ILE A 50 -9.63 -25.48 7.41
CA ILE A 50 -9.99 -26.72 6.72
C ILE A 50 -11.13 -27.41 7.49
N THR A 51 -12.15 -27.88 6.77
CA THR A 51 -13.28 -28.65 7.33
C THR A 51 -13.61 -29.83 6.45
N TYR A 52 -14.22 -30.87 7.02
CA TYR A 52 -14.67 -32.04 6.27
C TYR A 52 -16.19 -32.11 6.22
N LYS A 53 -16.77 -32.18 5.01
CA LYS A 53 -18.23 -32.20 4.80
C LYS A 53 -18.65 -33.39 3.93
N ARG A 54 -19.87 -33.89 4.13
CA ARG A 54 -20.44 -34.97 3.29
C ARG A 54 -21.07 -34.36 2.04
N THR A 55 -21.11 -35.14 0.95
CA THR A 55 -21.73 -34.73 -0.32
C THR A 55 -23.15 -34.22 -0.13
N GLY A 56 -23.99 -34.94 0.64
CA GLY A 56 -25.39 -34.55 0.87
C GLY A 56 -25.53 -33.16 1.53
N HIS A 57 -24.64 -32.79 2.45
CA HIS A 57 -24.72 -31.48 3.12
C HIS A 57 -24.21 -30.32 2.25
N LEU A 58 -23.30 -30.59 1.32
CA LEU A 58 -22.84 -29.60 0.34
C LEU A 58 -23.94 -29.36 -0.70
N ASN A 59 -24.51 -30.43 -1.25
CA ASN A 59 -25.58 -30.33 -2.25
C ASN A 59 -26.88 -29.75 -1.69
N ALA A 60 -27.24 -30.09 -0.44
CA ALA A 60 -28.42 -29.53 0.23
C ALA A 60 -28.22 -28.08 0.72
N GLY A 61 -27.03 -27.49 0.54
CA GLY A 61 -26.76 -26.11 0.98
C GLY A 61 -26.75 -25.91 2.50
N THR A 62 -26.74 -26.97 3.31
CA THR A 62 -26.70 -26.86 4.78
C THR A 62 -25.29 -26.64 5.32
N ALA A 63 -24.25 -26.94 4.52
CA ALA A 63 -22.84 -26.74 4.85
C ALA A 63 -22.21 -25.60 4.02
N VAL A 64 -22.51 -24.35 4.38
CA VAL A 64 -22.00 -23.15 3.67
C VAL A 64 -20.75 -22.51 4.30
N SER A 65 -20.29 -22.99 5.45
CA SER A 65 -19.07 -22.51 6.11
C SER A 65 -18.49 -23.59 7.02
N CYS A 66 -17.27 -23.37 7.52
CA CYS A 66 -16.66 -24.26 8.52
C CYS A 66 -17.29 -24.11 9.92
N GLY A 67 -18.39 -23.37 10.08
CA GLY A 67 -18.97 -23.00 11.38
C GLY A 67 -18.52 -21.61 11.86
N CYS A 68 -17.61 -20.94 11.16
CA CYS A 68 -17.14 -19.59 11.48
C CYS A 68 -18.22 -18.49 11.39
N ALA A 69 -19.38 -18.81 10.81
CA ALA A 69 -20.54 -17.92 10.78
C ALA A 69 -21.39 -17.98 12.05
N ARG A 70 -21.26 -19.04 12.86
CA ARG A 70 -21.93 -19.14 14.17
C ARG A 70 -20.98 -18.57 15.24
N LYS A 71 -21.52 -17.75 16.14
CA LYS A 71 -20.76 -17.14 17.26
C LYS A 71 -20.04 -18.28 18.02
N ASN A 72 -18.77 -18.05 18.35
CA ASN A 72 -17.92 -18.93 19.17
C ASN A 72 -17.20 -20.11 18.47
N HIS A 73 -16.71 -19.96 17.24
CA HIS A 73 -15.55 -20.76 16.82
C HIS A 73 -14.28 -20.01 17.22
N THR A 74 -13.55 -20.56 18.19
CA THR A 74 -12.15 -20.21 18.53
C THR A 74 -11.30 -20.50 17.30
N GLN A 75 -11.21 -19.52 16.39
CA GLN A 75 -10.26 -19.57 15.30
C GLN A 75 -8.87 -19.30 15.85
N ASP A 76 -7.92 -20.13 15.45
CA ASP A 76 -6.52 -19.78 15.62
C ASP A 76 -6.22 -18.55 14.75
N LEU A 77 -5.76 -17.48 15.39
CA LEU A 77 -5.41 -16.24 14.73
C LEU A 77 -3.93 -16.16 14.40
N ALA A 78 -3.10 -17.12 14.83
CA ALA A 78 -1.67 -17.15 14.55
C ALA A 78 -1.37 -16.99 13.05
N GLY A 79 -0.38 -16.16 12.74
CA GLY A 79 0.05 -15.81 11.39
C GLY A 79 -0.86 -14.82 10.65
N ARG A 80 -2.02 -14.44 11.20
CA ARG A 80 -2.92 -13.49 10.54
C ARG A 80 -2.47 -12.05 10.76
N ARG A 81 -2.77 -11.19 9.78
CA ARG A 81 -2.40 -9.78 9.80
C ARG A 81 -3.62 -8.88 9.90
N PHE A 82 -3.56 -7.90 10.81
CA PHE A 82 -4.60 -6.92 11.10
C PHE A 82 -4.00 -5.51 11.08
N GLY A 83 -4.13 -4.82 9.93
CA GLY A 83 -3.45 -3.54 9.73
C GLY A 83 -1.92 -3.70 9.76
N ARG A 84 -1.27 -3.10 10.77
CA ARG A 84 0.18 -3.19 11.02
C ARG A 84 0.56 -4.30 11.98
N LEU A 85 -0.40 -5.08 12.48
CA LEU A 85 -0.17 -6.15 13.45
C LEU A 85 -0.15 -7.51 12.77
N THR A 86 0.83 -8.34 13.11
CA THR A 86 0.92 -9.76 12.75
C THR A 86 0.78 -10.58 14.01
N VAL A 87 -0.21 -11.46 14.08
CA VAL A 87 -0.45 -12.32 15.24
C VAL A 87 0.60 -13.43 15.27
N LEU A 88 1.34 -13.54 16.38
CA LEU A 88 2.38 -14.54 16.57
C LEU A 88 1.81 -15.82 17.19
N LYS A 89 1.23 -15.71 18.38
CA LYS A 89 0.75 -16.86 19.15
C LYS A 89 -0.41 -16.50 20.07
N LYS A 90 -1.20 -17.52 20.39
CA LYS A 90 -2.22 -17.47 21.44
C LYS A 90 -1.55 -17.43 22.80
N THR A 91 -2.08 -16.63 23.72
CA THR A 91 -1.64 -16.65 25.12
C THR A 91 -2.68 -17.32 26.01
N GLU A 92 -2.30 -17.65 27.24
CA GLU A 92 -3.21 -18.15 28.27
C GLU A 92 -3.97 -17.02 28.99
N GLN A 93 -3.64 -15.75 28.68
CA GLN A 93 -4.25 -14.60 29.32
C GLN A 93 -5.58 -14.22 28.65
N THR A 94 -6.51 -13.71 29.46
CA THR A 94 -7.78 -13.14 29.03
C THR A 94 -7.83 -11.65 29.36
N GLY A 95 -8.36 -10.85 28.44
CA GLY A 95 -8.59 -9.42 28.69
C GLY A 95 -9.83 -9.18 29.54
N ASP A 96 -10.08 -7.91 29.86
CA ASP A 96 -11.24 -7.46 30.66
C ASP A 96 -12.59 -7.85 30.02
N ASP A 97 -12.61 -8.02 28.70
CA ASP A 97 -13.78 -8.48 27.94
C ASP A 97 -13.98 -10.00 27.96
N GLY A 98 -13.18 -10.72 28.76
CA GLY A 98 -13.18 -12.18 28.86
C GLY A 98 -12.63 -12.89 27.62
N SER A 99 -12.11 -12.15 26.63
CA SER A 99 -11.59 -12.75 25.40
C SER A 99 -10.10 -13.06 25.52
N VAL A 100 -9.66 -14.13 24.85
CA VAL A 100 -8.25 -14.54 24.85
C VAL A 100 -7.39 -13.45 24.21
N LEU A 101 -6.26 -13.15 24.86
CA LEU A 101 -5.23 -12.24 24.37
C LEU A 101 -4.25 -12.96 23.44
N TRP A 102 -3.85 -12.27 22.39
CA TRP A 102 -2.92 -12.75 21.38
C TRP A 102 -1.67 -11.88 21.39
N GLU A 103 -0.51 -12.52 21.36
CA GLU A 103 0.77 -11.83 21.17
C GLU A 103 0.90 -11.45 19.70
N CYS A 104 1.05 -10.15 19.44
CA CYS A 104 1.12 -9.59 18.09
C CYS A 104 2.41 -8.78 17.93
N GLN A 105 3.05 -8.91 16.77
CA GLN A 105 4.16 -8.05 16.35
C GLN A 105 3.65 -6.95 15.42
N CYS A 106 3.95 -5.71 15.76
CA CYS A 106 3.66 -4.55 14.93
C CYS A 106 4.77 -4.34 13.89
N ASP A 107 4.46 -3.73 12.74
CA ASP A 107 5.44 -3.31 11.74
C ASP A 107 6.55 -2.40 12.29
N CYS A 108 6.30 -1.72 13.41
CA CYS A 108 7.32 -0.93 14.10
C CYS A 108 8.28 -1.78 14.97
N GLY A 109 8.16 -3.11 14.93
CA GLY A 109 8.92 -4.04 15.77
C GLY A 109 8.35 -4.27 17.18
N GLY A 110 7.36 -3.48 17.60
CA GLY A 110 6.78 -3.58 18.94
C GLY A 110 5.91 -4.83 19.13
N ILE A 111 6.03 -5.50 20.27
CA ILE A 111 5.16 -6.61 20.68
C ILE A 111 4.03 -6.09 21.57
N CYS A 112 2.79 -6.53 21.32
CA CYS A 112 1.63 -6.17 22.14
C CYS A 112 0.65 -7.34 22.28
N LEU A 113 -0.07 -7.36 23.40
CA LEU A 113 -1.17 -8.28 23.65
C LEU A 113 -2.49 -7.64 23.20
N ILE A 114 -3.19 -8.27 22.26
CA ILE A 114 -4.43 -7.76 21.69
C ILE A 114 -5.52 -8.82 21.82
N SER A 115 -6.72 -8.40 22.20
CA SER A 115 -7.84 -9.31 22.41
C SER A 115 -8.41 -9.84 21.08
N THR A 116 -9.00 -11.04 21.14
CA THR A 116 -9.65 -11.67 19.97
C THR A 116 -10.73 -10.75 19.38
N ASN A 117 -11.49 -10.06 20.25
CA ASN A 117 -12.53 -9.13 19.82
C ASN A 117 -11.94 -7.88 19.16
N GLN A 118 -10.85 -7.35 19.68
CA GLN A 118 -10.18 -6.18 19.11
C GLN A 118 -9.58 -6.46 17.72
N LEU A 119 -8.97 -7.62 17.53
CA LEU A 119 -8.44 -8.05 16.23
C LEU A 119 -9.57 -8.22 15.21
N ARG A 120 -10.65 -8.91 15.59
CA ARG A 120 -11.79 -9.18 14.68
C ARG A 120 -12.65 -7.95 14.41
N GLY A 121 -12.86 -7.11 15.42
CA GLY A 121 -13.61 -5.87 15.34
C GLY A 121 -12.84 -4.74 14.65
N GLY A 122 -11.52 -4.91 14.45
CA GLY A 122 -10.68 -3.94 13.75
C GLY A 122 -10.41 -2.66 14.55
N THR A 123 -10.68 -2.66 15.86
CA THR A 123 -10.36 -1.53 16.75
C THR A 123 -8.86 -1.45 17.03
N ALA A 124 -8.15 -2.59 17.02
CA ALA A 124 -6.70 -2.65 17.12
C ALA A 124 -6.05 -2.90 15.76
N LYS A 125 -5.30 -1.91 15.25
CA LYS A 125 -4.56 -1.98 13.96
C LYS A 125 -3.05 -1.75 14.09
N SER A 126 -2.58 -1.43 15.30
CA SER A 126 -1.17 -1.20 15.65
C SER A 126 -0.98 -1.37 17.16
N CYS A 127 0.27 -1.50 17.64
CA CYS A 127 0.59 -1.60 19.07
C CYS A 127 0.47 -0.26 19.82
N GLY A 128 -0.24 0.73 19.28
CA GLY A 128 -0.27 2.09 19.81
C GLY A 128 0.95 2.94 19.42
N CYS A 129 1.89 2.42 18.62
CA CYS A 129 3.03 3.18 18.08
C CYS A 129 2.61 4.33 17.15
N ALA A 130 1.38 4.33 16.65
CA ALA A 130 0.82 5.49 15.94
C ALA A 130 0.65 6.70 16.88
N TRP A 131 0.57 6.48 18.19
CA TRP A 131 0.28 7.49 19.22
C TRP A 131 1.46 7.71 20.19
N ARG A 132 2.37 6.74 20.31
CA ARG A 132 3.63 6.93 21.04
C ARG A 132 4.58 7.73 20.15
N ARG A 133 4.97 8.92 20.60
CA ARG A 133 6.11 9.64 20.00
C ARG A 133 7.29 8.66 20.02
N PRO A 134 7.87 8.27 18.86
CA PRO A 134 9.09 7.47 18.85
C PRO A 134 10.09 8.16 19.76
N THR A 135 10.93 7.46 20.50
CA THR A 135 12.08 8.10 21.15
C THR A 135 13.24 7.93 20.18
N VAL A 136 13.93 9.02 19.84
CA VAL A 136 15.12 8.93 18.98
C VAL A 136 16.16 8.08 19.72
N GLN A 137 16.80 7.16 19.01
CA GLN A 137 17.89 6.32 19.50
C GLN A 137 19.18 6.61 18.72
N ALA A 138 20.33 6.32 19.32
CA ALA A 138 21.60 6.35 18.61
C ALA A 138 21.59 5.32 17.46
N GLY A 139 22.03 5.73 16.28
CA GLY A 139 21.97 4.95 15.04
C GLY A 139 20.71 5.16 14.20
N ASP A 140 19.66 5.81 14.74
CA ASP A 140 18.45 6.09 13.96
C ASP A 140 18.76 7.03 12.79
N ARG A 141 18.18 6.73 11.63
CA ARG A 141 18.38 7.49 10.39
C ARG A 141 17.16 8.34 10.03
N PHE A 142 17.39 9.63 9.81
CA PHE A 142 16.40 10.63 9.43
C PHE A 142 16.85 11.35 8.15
N GLY A 143 16.49 10.79 7.00
CA GLY A 143 17.00 11.25 5.71
C GLY A 143 18.51 11.03 5.60
N ARG A 144 19.27 12.12 5.50
CA ARG A 144 20.75 12.10 5.47
C ARG A 144 21.40 12.16 6.84
N LEU A 145 20.61 12.30 7.91
CA LEU A 145 21.12 12.40 9.27
C LEU A 145 21.07 11.03 9.96
N THR A 146 22.13 10.71 10.68
CA THR A 146 22.20 9.57 11.60
C THR A 146 22.35 10.14 13.02
N ALA A 147 21.43 9.82 13.92
CA ALA A 147 21.50 10.25 15.31
C ALA A 147 22.70 9.58 16.00
N VAL A 148 23.63 10.37 16.56
CA VAL A 148 24.83 9.84 17.22
C VAL A 148 24.58 9.71 18.72
N CYS A 149 24.24 10.81 19.37
CA CYS A 149 23.99 10.84 20.81
C CYS A 149 23.04 11.99 21.20
N PRO A 150 22.32 11.85 22.33
CA PRO A 150 21.58 12.96 22.92
C PRO A 150 22.57 13.94 23.57
N THR A 151 22.32 15.24 23.41
CA THR A 151 23.07 16.28 24.13
C THR A 151 22.33 16.69 25.40
N GLU A 152 23.01 17.46 26.26
CA GLU A 152 22.39 18.02 27.46
C GLU A 152 21.38 19.15 27.13
N LYS A 153 21.43 19.70 25.91
CA LYS A 153 20.60 20.82 25.49
C LYS A 153 19.14 20.39 25.31
N ARG A 154 18.24 21.29 25.72
CA ARG A 154 16.79 21.16 25.52
C ARG A 154 16.26 22.34 24.73
N SER A 155 15.56 22.04 23.64
CA SER A 155 14.79 23.04 22.89
C SER A 155 13.32 22.84 23.21
N SER A 156 12.73 23.76 23.98
CA SER A 156 11.44 23.52 24.64
C SER A 156 11.52 22.21 25.45
N LYS A 157 10.51 21.33 25.36
CA LYS A 157 10.48 20.04 26.08
C LYS A 157 11.26 18.91 25.36
N ALA A 158 11.90 19.17 24.23
CA ALA A 158 12.55 18.15 23.40
C ALA A 158 14.07 18.08 23.65
N VAL A 159 14.61 16.86 23.70
CA VAL A 159 16.06 16.58 23.72
C VAL A 159 16.66 17.02 22.38
N VAL A 160 17.80 17.71 22.41
CA VAL A 160 18.59 17.99 21.22
C VAL A 160 19.58 16.83 20.99
N TRP A 161 19.71 16.40 19.75
CA TRP A 161 20.56 15.29 19.35
C TRP A 161 21.67 15.77 18.44
N GLU A 162 22.88 15.30 18.69
CA GLU A 162 23.97 15.42 17.73
C GLU A 162 23.77 14.37 16.63
N CYS A 163 23.76 14.83 15.39
CA CYS A 163 23.52 13.99 14.22
C CYS A 163 24.68 14.11 13.23
N LEU A 164 25.12 12.98 12.68
CA LEU A 164 26.08 12.93 11.58
C LEU A 164 25.33 12.91 10.24
N CYS A 165 25.65 13.86 9.38
CA CYS A 165 25.09 13.93 8.03
C CYS A 165 25.92 13.10 7.04
N ASP A 166 25.28 12.54 6.02
CA ASP A 166 25.96 11.81 4.92
C ASP A 166 27.06 12.62 4.22
N CYS A 167 26.98 13.96 4.27
CA CYS A 167 28.03 14.85 3.74
C CYS A 167 29.27 14.98 4.64
N GLY A 168 29.29 14.31 5.80
CA GLY A 168 30.37 14.36 6.79
C GLY A 168 30.21 15.42 7.88
N ASN A 169 29.30 16.39 7.70
CA ASN A 169 29.06 17.42 8.72
C ASN A 169 28.20 16.91 9.88
N THR A 170 28.46 17.40 11.08
CA THR A 170 27.62 17.19 12.25
C THR A 170 26.65 18.36 12.45
N VAL A 171 25.45 18.07 12.99
CA VAL A 171 24.43 19.08 13.27
C VAL A 171 23.63 18.71 14.52
N GLU A 172 23.28 19.71 15.33
CA GLU A 172 22.39 19.54 16.47
C GLU A 172 20.92 19.71 16.05
N VAL A 173 20.08 18.69 16.28
CA VAL A 173 18.67 18.68 15.87
C VAL A 173 17.78 18.21 17.01
N ARG A 174 16.68 18.92 17.28
CA ARG A 174 15.69 18.51 18.27
C ARG A 174 15.03 17.17 17.88
N SER A 175 14.81 16.29 18.85
CA SER A 175 14.23 14.95 18.66
C SER A 175 12.88 15.00 17.93
N THR A 176 12.05 16.00 18.22
CA THR A 176 10.74 16.18 17.55
C THR A 176 10.87 16.55 16.07
N SER A 177 11.92 17.30 15.67
CA SER A 177 12.16 17.63 14.26
C SER A 177 12.62 16.42 13.46
N LEU A 178 13.44 15.56 14.07
CA LEU A 178 13.87 14.29 13.48
C LEU A 178 12.65 13.39 13.25
N GLN A 179 11.82 13.21 14.29
CA GLN A 179 10.63 12.35 14.27
C GLN A 179 9.56 12.81 13.28
N ASN A 180 9.31 14.12 13.18
CA ASN A 180 8.32 14.69 12.26
C ASN A 180 8.87 14.94 10.84
N GLY A 181 10.16 14.67 10.60
CA GLY A 181 10.81 14.86 9.31
C GLY A 181 11.00 16.33 8.90
N HIS A 182 10.98 17.28 9.86
CA HIS A 182 11.26 18.69 9.58
C HIS A 182 12.74 18.96 9.29
N THR A 183 13.62 18.07 9.75
CA THR A 183 15.06 18.19 9.55
C THR A 183 15.61 16.85 9.08
N VAL A 184 16.11 16.82 7.84
CA VAL A 184 16.55 15.60 7.15
C VAL A 184 17.99 15.69 6.62
N SER A 185 18.67 16.82 6.86
CA SER A 185 20.09 17.04 6.54
C SER A 185 20.63 18.20 7.38
N CYS A 186 21.96 18.39 7.38
CA CYS A 186 22.61 19.54 8.03
C CYS A 186 22.44 20.88 7.26
N GLY A 187 21.54 20.93 6.26
CA GLY A 187 21.41 22.04 5.31
C GLY A 187 22.14 21.80 3.98
N CYS A 188 23.03 20.79 3.92
CA CYS A 188 23.70 20.41 2.69
C CYS A 188 22.73 19.92 1.62
N ALA A 189 21.55 19.40 1.97
CA ALA A 189 20.56 19.03 0.96
C ALA A 189 20.11 20.26 0.16
N LYS A 190 19.96 21.42 0.83
CA LYS A 190 19.62 22.69 0.17
C LYS A 190 20.80 23.23 -0.64
N ALA A 191 22.02 23.14 -0.11
CA ALA A 191 23.22 23.51 -0.84
C ALA A 191 23.49 22.62 -2.07
N ASP A 192 23.18 21.32 -1.99
CA ASP A 192 23.26 20.38 -3.11
C ASP A 192 22.18 20.67 -4.15
N ILE A 193 20.97 21.08 -3.74
CA ILE A 193 19.93 21.58 -4.65
C ILE A 193 20.40 22.86 -5.36
N ASP A 194 20.95 23.82 -4.61
CA ASP A 194 21.46 25.08 -5.16
C ASP A 194 22.68 24.85 -6.07
N ALA A 195 23.46 23.79 -5.81
CA ALA A 195 24.61 23.34 -6.60
C ALA A 195 24.26 22.28 -7.68
N GLY A 196 22.99 21.93 -7.86
CA GLY A 196 22.54 20.98 -8.90
C GLY A 196 23.01 19.52 -8.72
N ARG A 197 23.40 19.10 -7.51
CA ARG A 197 23.77 17.71 -7.18
C ARG A 197 22.54 16.94 -6.68
N ASP A 198 22.26 15.82 -7.36
CA ASP A 198 20.94 15.18 -7.42
C ASP A 198 20.53 14.41 -6.15
N PHE A 199 19.31 14.65 -5.63
CA PHE A 199 18.58 13.68 -4.79
C PHE A 199 17.06 13.94 -4.78
N LYS A 200 16.33 13.16 -5.60
CA LYS A 200 14.87 12.91 -5.63
C LYS A 200 13.93 13.93 -4.93
N LYS A 201 13.28 14.71 -5.82
CA LYS A 201 12.05 15.52 -5.70
C LYS A 201 12.15 16.87 -4.98
N VAL A 202 13.02 17.73 -5.49
CA VAL A 202 12.72 19.16 -5.54
C VAL A 202 12.31 19.50 -6.97
N LEU A 203 11.21 20.24 -7.11
CA LEU A 203 10.75 20.71 -8.42
C LEU A 203 11.76 21.74 -8.92
N THR A 204 12.40 21.46 -10.04
CA THR A 204 13.39 22.33 -10.69
C THR A 204 12.65 23.37 -11.50
N TYR A 205 12.68 24.63 -11.06
CA TYR A 205 12.13 25.75 -11.82
C TYR A 205 13.25 26.51 -12.51
N ARG A 206 13.15 26.68 -13.84
CA ARG A 206 14.05 27.51 -14.63
C ARG A 206 13.23 28.46 -15.50
N ASP A 207 13.53 29.76 -15.41
CA ASP A 207 12.77 30.84 -16.06
C ASP A 207 11.26 30.82 -15.78
N GLY A 208 10.89 30.41 -14.56
CA GLY A 208 9.50 30.28 -14.15
C GLY A 208 8.80 29.01 -14.64
N THR A 209 9.51 28.10 -15.30
CA THR A 209 8.96 26.83 -15.82
C THR A 209 9.47 25.64 -15.02
N CYS A 210 8.56 24.79 -14.55
CA CYS A 210 8.90 23.57 -13.80
C CYS A 210 9.29 22.44 -14.78
N ILE A 211 10.57 22.05 -14.77
CA ILE A 211 11.14 21.09 -15.72
C ILE A 211 10.51 19.70 -15.56
N GLU A 212 10.20 19.27 -14.33
CA GLU A 212 9.52 18.00 -14.05
C GLU A 212 8.06 18.01 -14.53
N PHE A 213 7.41 19.18 -14.58
CA PHE A 213 6.07 19.33 -15.13
C PHE A 213 6.07 19.20 -16.66
N LEU A 214 7.09 19.73 -17.32
CA LEU A 214 7.31 19.58 -18.77
C LEU A 214 7.62 18.14 -19.18
N LYS A 215 8.47 17.45 -18.41
CA LYS A 215 8.76 16.01 -18.62
C LYS A 215 7.50 15.12 -18.51
N ASN A 216 6.44 15.61 -17.89
CA ASN A 216 5.17 14.91 -17.70
C ASN A 216 3.99 15.62 -18.40
N ILE A 217 4.27 16.46 -19.41
CA ILE A 217 3.25 17.27 -20.07
C ILE A 217 2.21 16.40 -20.79
N ASP A 218 2.66 15.29 -21.39
CA ASP A 218 1.83 14.33 -22.13
C ASP A 218 0.99 13.39 -21.23
N ARG A 219 1.12 13.48 -19.88
CA ARG A 219 0.39 12.58 -18.98
C ARG A 219 -1.09 12.98 -18.87
N PRO A 220 -2.02 12.02 -19.04
CA PRO A 220 -3.46 12.27 -18.86
C PRO A 220 -3.79 12.63 -17.41
N THR A 221 -4.85 13.41 -17.20
CA THR A 221 -5.30 13.79 -15.86
C THR A 221 -6.14 12.66 -15.25
N LYS A 222 -5.71 12.12 -14.10
CA LYS A 222 -6.44 11.08 -13.35
C LYS A 222 -7.64 11.61 -12.52
N SER A 223 -8.14 12.81 -12.81
CA SER A 223 -9.17 13.43 -11.99
C SER A 223 -10.56 12.96 -12.42
N THR A 224 -11.40 12.58 -11.47
CA THR A 224 -12.83 12.29 -11.69
C THR A 224 -13.65 13.54 -12.06
N SER A 225 -13.05 14.73 -11.99
CA SER A 225 -13.66 16.02 -12.30
C SER A 225 -13.15 16.69 -13.58
N SER A 226 -12.38 15.98 -14.42
CA SER A 226 -11.92 16.52 -15.70
C SER A 226 -12.91 16.17 -16.82
N ASP A 227 -13.70 17.16 -17.25
CA ASP A 227 -14.76 17.01 -18.27
C ASP A 227 -14.29 16.40 -19.61
N THR A 228 -12.98 16.46 -19.91
CA THR A 228 -12.40 16.03 -21.20
C THR A 228 -11.29 14.98 -21.06
N GLY A 229 -10.87 14.64 -19.84
CA GLY A 229 -9.73 13.73 -19.57
C GLY A 229 -8.34 14.24 -20.00
N VAL A 230 -8.26 15.41 -20.65
CA VAL A 230 -7.03 15.99 -21.19
C VAL A 230 -6.62 17.21 -20.37
N ARG A 231 -5.35 17.24 -19.94
CA ARG A 231 -4.81 18.33 -19.13
C ARG A 231 -4.93 19.68 -19.87
N GLY A 232 -5.50 20.67 -19.20
CA GLY A 232 -5.56 22.04 -19.75
C GLY A 232 -6.63 22.26 -20.82
N VAL A 233 -7.46 21.24 -21.11
CA VAL A 233 -8.64 21.34 -21.97
C VAL A 233 -9.89 21.23 -21.09
N ARG A 234 -10.76 22.25 -21.09
CA ARG A 234 -11.95 22.28 -20.23
C ARG A 234 -13.20 22.72 -20.98
N LEU A 235 -14.36 22.19 -20.61
CA LEU A 235 -15.65 22.67 -21.08
C LEU A 235 -16.00 23.98 -20.36
N LEU A 236 -16.45 24.98 -21.11
CA LEU A 236 -16.94 26.25 -20.60
C LEU A 236 -18.47 26.22 -20.46
N ARG A 237 -19.01 27.14 -19.65
CA ARG A 237 -20.46 27.28 -19.42
C ARG A 237 -21.26 27.56 -20.70
N ASN A 238 -20.61 28.11 -21.74
CA ASN A 238 -21.20 28.39 -23.05
C ASN A 238 -21.16 27.18 -24.02
N GLY A 239 -20.81 25.99 -23.54
CA GLY A 239 -20.74 24.77 -24.35
C GLY A 239 -19.49 24.64 -25.23
N LYS A 240 -18.57 25.61 -25.19
CA LYS A 240 -17.30 25.56 -25.94
C LYS A 240 -16.16 25.00 -25.11
N TYR A 241 -15.13 24.45 -25.75
CA TYR A 241 -13.93 23.92 -25.12
C TYR A 241 -12.81 24.96 -25.13
N ASN A 242 -12.22 25.26 -23.99
CA ASN A 242 -11.03 26.11 -23.88
C ASN A 242 -9.77 25.26 -23.71
N ALA A 243 -8.78 25.52 -24.56
CA ALA A 243 -7.43 24.99 -24.41
C ALA A 243 -6.55 26.06 -23.77
N SER A 244 -5.78 25.70 -22.75
CA SER A 244 -4.89 26.61 -22.04
C SER A 244 -3.61 25.90 -21.64
N ILE A 245 -2.48 26.61 -21.60
CA ILE A 245 -1.18 26.10 -21.15
C ILE A 245 -0.54 27.06 -20.16
N THR A 246 0.20 26.52 -19.19
CA THR A 246 0.95 27.32 -18.23
C THR A 246 2.44 27.17 -18.53
N PHE A 247 3.10 28.28 -18.81
CA PHE A 247 4.49 28.35 -19.20
C PHE A 247 5.11 29.62 -18.60
N ARG A 248 6.33 29.56 -18.06
CA ARG A 248 7.01 30.70 -17.41
C ARG A 248 6.14 31.45 -16.38
N ARG A 249 5.42 30.70 -15.55
CA ARG A 249 4.41 31.20 -14.58
C ARG A 249 3.23 31.98 -15.16
N HIS A 250 3.09 32.06 -16.48
CA HIS A 250 1.98 32.69 -17.17
C HIS A 250 1.03 31.64 -17.75
N ARG A 251 -0.27 31.88 -17.61
CA ARG A 251 -1.30 31.03 -18.21
C ARG A 251 -1.71 31.63 -19.54
N TYR A 252 -1.38 30.93 -20.62
CA TYR A 252 -1.77 31.28 -21.98
C TYR A 252 -3.06 30.53 -22.35
N SER A 253 -4.04 31.27 -22.84
CA SER A 253 -5.20 30.69 -23.50
C SER A 253 -4.82 30.40 -24.95
N LEU A 254 -4.89 29.14 -25.38
CA LEU A 254 -4.56 28.71 -26.74
C LEU A 254 -5.75 28.89 -27.70
N GLY A 255 -6.95 29.09 -27.16
CA GLY A 255 -8.16 29.34 -27.94
C GLY A 255 -9.40 28.75 -27.31
N THR A 256 -10.54 29.01 -27.95
CA THR A 256 -11.84 28.45 -27.58
C THR A 256 -12.46 27.82 -28.81
N TYR A 257 -12.88 26.56 -28.71
CA TYR A 257 -13.27 25.71 -29.83
C TYR A 257 -14.65 25.11 -29.59
N THR A 258 -15.37 24.79 -30.66
CA THR A 258 -16.68 24.14 -30.57
C THR A 258 -16.56 22.62 -30.40
N LYS A 259 -15.50 22.01 -30.94
CA LYS A 259 -15.21 20.58 -30.83
C LYS A 259 -14.09 20.32 -29.83
N VAL A 260 -14.13 19.16 -29.16
CA VAL A 260 -13.13 18.79 -28.16
C VAL A 260 -11.80 18.41 -28.82
N GLU A 261 -11.85 17.80 -30.00
CA GLU A 261 -10.70 17.37 -30.79
C GLU A 261 -9.83 18.57 -31.20
N ASP A 262 -10.46 19.66 -31.62
CA ASP A 262 -9.77 20.90 -32.01
C ASP A 262 -9.06 21.53 -30.81
N ALA A 263 -9.69 21.51 -29.63
CA ALA A 263 -9.09 21.99 -28.39
C ALA A 263 -7.91 21.10 -27.92
N ILE A 264 -8.01 19.78 -28.11
CA ILE A 264 -6.91 18.84 -27.83
C ILE A 264 -5.74 19.08 -28.80
N SER A 265 -6.03 19.27 -30.08
CA SER A 265 -5.02 19.58 -31.10
C SER A 265 -4.28 20.88 -30.79
N ALA A 266 -5.02 21.95 -30.47
CA ALA A 266 -4.45 23.22 -30.05
C ALA A 266 -3.59 23.09 -28.78
N ARG A 267 -4.06 22.30 -27.80
CA ARG A 267 -3.28 21.98 -26.59
C ARG A 267 -1.97 21.28 -26.94
N LYS A 268 -1.99 20.27 -27.81
CA LYS A 268 -0.80 19.53 -28.25
C LYS A 268 0.20 20.42 -29.00
N GLN A 269 -0.29 21.34 -29.84
CA GLN A 269 0.56 22.34 -30.50
C GLN A 269 1.26 23.25 -29.47
N GLY A 270 0.52 23.74 -28.47
CA GLY A 270 1.09 24.53 -27.38
C GLY A 270 2.15 23.76 -26.57
N GLU A 271 1.98 22.44 -26.39
CA GLU A 271 2.98 21.59 -25.73
C GLU A 271 4.23 21.39 -26.58
N ASN A 272 4.10 21.25 -27.90
CA ASN A 272 5.22 21.15 -28.82
C ASN A 272 6.04 22.44 -28.86
N MET A 273 5.41 23.62 -28.90
CA MET A 273 6.12 24.90 -28.81
C MET A 273 6.96 25.01 -27.52
N VAL A 274 6.44 24.48 -26.41
CA VAL A 274 7.18 24.44 -25.15
C VAL A 274 8.33 23.40 -25.18
N LYS A 275 8.18 22.30 -25.93
CA LYS A 275 9.23 21.29 -26.12
C LYS A 275 10.38 21.80 -27.02
N GLU A 276 10.05 22.44 -28.15
CA GLU A 276 11.02 23.07 -29.06
C GLU A 276 11.87 24.09 -28.32
N TYR A 277 11.25 24.95 -27.51
CA TYR A 277 11.96 25.89 -26.64
C TYR A 277 12.98 25.22 -25.69
N LEU A 278 12.70 24.00 -25.20
CA LEU A 278 13.62 23.27 -24.33
C LEU A 278 14.78 22.63 -25.09
N GLU A 279 14.60 22.31 -26.37
CA GLU A 279 15.64 21.74 -27.22
C GLU A 279 16.65 22.81 -27.61
N ASP A 280 16.19 24.00 -28.02
CA ASP A 280 17.05 25.17 -28.27
C ASP A 280 17.88 25.54 -27.02
N TYR A 281 17.32 25.35 -25.83
CA TYR A 281 17.99 25.58 -24.55
C TYR A 281 19.04 24.53 -24.15
N LYS A 282 18.96 23.32 -24.73
CA LYS A 282 20.00 22.29 -24.54
C LYS A 282 21.19 22.55 -25.45
N ILE A 283 20.94 23.07 -26.66
CA ILE A 283 21.95 23.38 -27.66
C ILE A 283 22.82 24.57 -27.20
N SER A 284 22.21 25.63 -26.64
CA SER A 284 22.94 26.81 -26.12
C SER A 284 23.85 26.54 -24.91
N ARG A 285 23.78 25.34 -24.29
CA ARG A 285 24.67 24.91 -23.21
C ARG A 285 25.91 24.16 -23.72
N PHE A 286 26.00 23.88 -25.02
CA PHE A 286 27.12 23.19 -25.68
C PHE A 286 27.81 24.01 -26.76
N SER A 287 27.40 25.26 -26.99
CA SER A 287 28.12 26.20 -27.85
C SER A 287 29.29 26.82 -27.07
N PHE A 288 30.49 26.27 -27.25
CA PHE A 288 31.75 26.95 -26.91
C PHE A 288 32.00 28.13 -27.87
#